data_AF-A0A9P3EV19-F1
#
_entry.id   AF-A0A9P3EV19-F1
#
_cell.length_a   1.000
_cell.length_b   1.000
_cell.length_c   1.000
_cell.angle_alpha   90.00
_cell.angle_beta   90.00
_cell.angle_gamma   90.00
#
_symmetry.space_group_name_H-M   'P 1'
#
loop_
_entity.id
_entity.type
_entity.pdbx_description
1 polymer ?
#
loop_
_entity_poly.entity_id
_entity_poly.type
_entity_poly.pdbx_seq_one_letter_code
_entity_poly.pdbx_strand_id
1 'polypeptide(L)'
;MLQCIAMYELNSVFDCGIPSACVAATGVRGRQNDHELRRREDSASIDDGDMRNRQEQSDTHLSASVTFCFPPSCSRWYNYARNGTMRPSLAVLGTLLFQMVFNDMIRATAMKTTAATAFRLFGLGAGGRGHILLGQSIAVQPDAGAHDSDTPREAWGLKSGLYTPRQLVEAFAPLLDTVVFRLGPDPPNVRPARAQLLDNLAANLDTNTREATLRFPDANLDDSREEIAEQAKRIGRTLVQYARNHTDGPVNPDLYLRSPCEGHLLIPANVDLMFGRRSQPHLMQLFNEYMHQMVLLRDALLPFKNYEDVIIPVDGRAARGIRHLESSRAEFLTNLLTKEVTQSAIIKHAQALLAPGLLSRSAGKKANPGYGFQYAHGLVLPAFLAGGPTPFHLLQYLPAKLVHDATDVIFDYRIQDYYLAPRVEIPAGTEETPAYAAANGGTAALGVLSTSIAATSSSDMVRQLELQLQLDNGQCVSVDLGQVARGHRYAYQACTSNGSDSKSATSATSTVVHDAASILETGNGDSLVTAHGGLHVIPVHDPVVALALLGKIYPGNVILLPRSESLAQAEKAGKGLEPKFVLWGVERGGLRGRFTSPASVLVADLQ
;
A
#
# COMPACT_ATOMS: atom_id res chain seq x y z
N MET A 1 16.61 12.98 -42.43
CA MET A 1 16.18 12.68 -41.05
C MET A 1 17.30 13.08 -40.10
N LEU A 2 17.45 14.39 -39.85
CA LEU A 2 18.63 14.96 -39.17
C LEU A 2 18.27 16.16 -38.27
N GLN A 3 17.01 16.20 -37.83
CA GLN A 3 16.37 17.41 -37.27
C GLN A 3 15.88 17.22 -35.82
N CYS A 4 15.94 16.00 -35.27
CA CYS A 4 15.51 15.69 -33.90
C CYS A 4 16.65 15.76 -32.86
N ILE A 5 17.90 16.01 -33.29
CA ILE A 5 19.08 16.08 -32.39
C ILE A 5 19.35 17.53 -31.95
N ALA A 6 18.90 18.53 -32.72
CA ALA A 6 19.30 19.93 -32.59
C ALA A 6 18.39 20.81 -31.67
N MET A 7 17.65 20.23 -30.71
CA MET A 7 16.77 20.99 -29.79
C MET A 7 17.07 20.80 -28.29
N TYR A 8 18.15 20.11 -27.91
CA TYR A 8 18.49 19.87 -26.50
C TYR A 8 19.79 20.51 -25.99
N GLU A 9 20.53 21.22 -26.84
CA GLU A 9 21.66 22.06 -26.41
C GLU A 9 21.37 23.54 -26.73
N LEU A 10 20.79 24.26 -25.77
CA LEU A 10 20.92 25.72 -25.55
C LEU A 10 20.04 26.18 -24.37
N ASN A 11 20.56 26.09 -23.13
CA ASN A 11 20.19 26.96 -21.99
C ASN A 11 21.01 26.65 -20.73
N SER A 12 22.32 26.96 -20.75
CA SER A 12 23.18 26.87 -19.56
C SER A 12 24.42 27.78 -19.66
N VAL A 13 24.22 29.10 -19.67
CA VAL A 13 25.29 30.08 -19.48
C VAL A 13 24.79 31.22 -18.58
N PHE A 14 25.26 31.24 -17.34
CA PHE A 14 25.63 32.45 -16.59
C PHE A 14 26.58 32.04 -15.46
N ASP A 15 27.57 32.88 -15.16
CA ASP A 15 28.76 32.51 -14.41
C ASP A 15 29.15 33.58 -13.38
N CYS A 16 29.86 33.16 -12.33
CA CYS A 16 30.61 33.92 -11.33
C CYS A 16 29.90 35.05 -10.52
N GLY A 17 29.91 34.91 -9.19
CA GLY A 17 29.53 35.99 -8.28
C GLY A 17 29.65 35.66 -6.78
N ILE A 18 30.86 35.76 -6.22
CA ILE A 18 31.12 35.68 -4.77
C ILE A 18 31.70 37.04 -4.32
N PRO A 19 31.26 37.61 -3.18
CA PRO A 19 32.10 37.52 -1.98
C PRO A 19 31.32 37.31 -0.66
N SER A 20 32.02 36.77 0.34
CA SER A 20 31.55 36.60 1.72
C SER A 20 31.60 37.90 2.54
N ALA A 21 30.74 38.04 3.54
CA ALA A 21 31.13 38.43 4.92
C ALA A 21 29.91 38.47 5.88
N CYS A 22 30.17 38.22 7.18
CA CYS A 22 29.23 38.47 8.27
C CYS A 22 29.39 39.89 8.84
N VAL A 23 28.35 40.44 9.48
CA VAL A 23 28.34 41.10 10.81
C VAL A 23 26.91 41.58 11.12
N ALA A 24 26.62 41.91 12.39
CA ALA A 24 25.28 42.00 12.97
C ALA A 24 24.75 43.43 13.21
N ALA A 25 23.51 43.46 13.75
CA ALA A 25 22.93 44.46 14.66
C ALA A 25 22.01 45.59 14.11
N THR A 26 20.81 45.67 14.74
CA THR A 26 19.98 46.87 15.05
C THR A 26 19.52 47.83 13.94
N GLY A 27 18.23 48.25 13.95
CA GLY A 27 17.82 49.37 13.07
C GLY A 27 16.34 49.79 12.91
N VAL A 28 15.55 49.82 13.99
CA VAL A 28 14.45 50.79 14.26
C VAL A 28 13.80 51.61 13.10
N ARG A 29 12.45 51.47 12.98
CA ARG A 29 11.42 52.42 12.40
C ARG A 29 11.32 52.66 10.89
N GLY A 30 10.12 52.33 10.38
CA GLY A 30 9.24 53.28 9.66
C GLY A 30 9.33 53.31 8.13
N ARG A 31 8.36 53.90 7.41
CA ARG A 31 6.96 54.27 7.74
C ARG A 31 6.30 54.73 6.43
N GLN A 32 5.05 54.32 6.16
CA GLN A 32 4.11 54.99 5.21
C GLN A 32 4.51 54.97 3.70
N ASN A 33 3.64 54.49 2.80
CA ASN A 33 2.60 55.22 2.03
C ASN A 33 3.21 56.03 0.83
N ASP A 34 2.54 56.25 -0.31
CA ASP A 34 1.13 55.98 -0.69
C ASP A 34 0.93 55.97 -2.23
N HIS A 35 -0.32 55.68 -2.65
CA HIS A 35 -1.02 56.15 -3.86
C HIS A 35 -0.35 56.10 -5.26
N GLU A 36 -0.88 55.29 -6.21
CA GLU A 36 -1.75 55.73 -7.35
C GLU A 36 -0.96 56.17 -8.63
N LEU A 37 -1.51 56.42 -9.84
CA LEU A 37 -2.90 56.51 -10.32
C LEU A 37 -3.05 56.28 -11.86
N ARG A 38 -4.05 55.48 -12.31
CA ARG A 38 -4.76 55.61 -13.63
C ARG A 38 -3.91 55.44 -14.93
N ARG A 39 -4.44 55.37 -16.18
CA ARG A 39 -5.81 55.42 -16.75
C ARG A 39 -5.90 54.72 -18.14
N ARG A 40 -7.04 54.07 -18.41
CA ARG A 40 -7.82 54.01 -19.70
C ARG A 40 -7.30 53.21 -20.91
N GLU A 41 -8.13 52.37 -21.56
CA GLU A 41 -9.28 52.64 -22.50
C GLU A 41 -8.77 53.31 -23.79
N ASP A 42 -9.06 52.87 -25.03
CA ASP A 42 -10.24 52.18 -25.61
C ASP A 42 -9.83 51.10 -26.67
N SER A 43 -10.56 50.00 -26.92
CA SER A 43 -11.71 49.74 -27.83
C SER A 43 -11.47 50.12 -29.33
N ALA A 44 -12.06 49.53 -30.38
CA ALA A 44 -13.12 48.51 -30.62
C ALA A 44 -12.88 47.91 -32.07
N SER A 45 -13.64 47.03 -32.77
CA SER A 45 -14.72 46.02 -32.59
C SER A 45 -15.12 45.49 -34.01
N ILE A 46 -16.05 44.49 -34.14
CA ILE A 46 -16.99 44.29 -35.29
C ILE A 46 -16.36 43.75 -36.62
N ASP A 47 -16.94 42.90 -37.49
CA ASP A 47 -18.16 42.04 -37.61
C ASP A 47 -17.98 41.11 -38.86
N ASP A 48 -18.83 40.17 -39.35
CA ASP A 48 -19.96 39.31 -38.88
C ASP A 48 -20.28 38.30 -40.05
N GLY A 49 -21.22 37.34 -39.92
CA GLY A 49 -21.78 36.59 -41.08
C GLY A 49 -22.79 35.47 -40.78
N ASP A 50 -24.07 35.69 -41.09
CA ASP A 50 -25.24 34.78 -40.86
C ASP A 50 -25.65 33.90 -42.09
N MET A 51 -26.31 32.74 -41.85
CA MET A 51 -27.65 32.39 -42.43
C MET A 51 -28.13 30.91 -42.31
N ARG A 52 -29.26 30.75 -41.57
CA ARG A 52 -30.52 30.03 -41.93
C ARG A 52 -30.70 28.48 -41.95
N ASN A 53 -31.63 28.06 -41.08
CA ASN A 53 -32.85 27.23 -41.29
C ASN A 53 -32.84 25.80 -41.89
N ARG A 54 -33.39 24.85 -41.10
CA ARG A 54 -34.58 24.06 -41.49
C ARG A 54 -35.38 23.58 -40.24
N GLN A 55 -36.58 23.04 -40.45
CA GLN A 55 -37.66 23.01 -39.45
C GLN A 55 -38.54 21.73 -39.54
N GLU A 56 -39.07 21.30 -38.38
CA GLU A 56 -40.22 20.39 -38.13
C GLU A 56 -40.29 18.96 -38.74
N GLN A 57 -40.40 17.95 -37.85
CA GLN A 57 -41.53 17.01 -37.64
C GLN A 57 -41.03 15.88 -36.69
N SER A 58 -41.46 15.79 -35.42
CA SER A 58 -42.72 15.25 -34.90
C SER A 58 -42.95 13.76 -35.22
N ASP A 59 -42.78 12.89 -34.21
CA ASP A 59 -43.94 12.21 -33.62
C ASP A 59 -43.64 11.51 -32.27
N THR A 60 -44.72 11.09 -31.59
CA THR A 60 -44.72 10.56 -30.21
C THR A 60 -44.76 9.04 -30.15
N HIS A 61 -44.32 8.42 -29.04
CA HIS A 61 -45.23 7.66 -28.16
C HIS A 61 -44.59 7.11 -26.86
N LEU A 62 -45.42 7.03 -25.82
CA LEU A 62 -45.39 6.10 -24.66
C LEU A 62 -44.15 6.04 -23.74
N SER A 63 -44.26 6.78 -22.63
CA SER A 63 -43.70 6.37 -21.33
C SER A 63 -44.51 5.21 -20.74
N ALA A 64 -43.87 4.32 -19.98
CA ALA A 64 -44.49 3.26 -19.19
C ALA A 64 -43.88 3.17 -17.79
N SER A 65 -44.36 4.01 -16.86
CA SER A 65 -44.03 3.90 -15.43
C SER A 65 -44.98 2.92 -14.73
N VAL A 66 -44.45 1.83 -14.16
CA VAL A 66 -45.26 0.83 -13.43
C VAL A 66 -45.44 1.27 -11.98
N THR A 67 -46.63 1.82 -11.66
CA THR A 67 -47.04 2.13 -10.28
C THR A 67 -47.83 0.98 -9.69
N PHE A 68 -47.34 0.38 -8.60
CA PHE A 68 -48.11 -0.60 -7.81
C PHE A 68 -48.84 0.09 -6.66
N CYS A 69 -50.18 -0.04 -6.63
CA CYS A 69 -51.03 0.43 -5.54
C CYS A 69 -52.10 -0.62 -5.22
N PHE A 70 -52.12 -1.13 -3.99
CA PHE A 70 -53.18 -1.98 -3.40
C PHE A 70 -53.01 -1.97 -1.84
N PRO A 71 -54.04 -2.25 -1.04
CA PRO A 71 -55.01 -1.23 -0.61
C PRO A 71 -55.01 -1.00 0.92
N PRO A 72 -55.67 0.07 1.43
CA PRO A 72 -55.78 0.31 2.88
C PRO A 72 -56.70 -0.71 3.58
N SER A 73 -56.48 -0.91 4.87
CA SER A 73 -57.37 -1.69 5.76
C SER A 73 -57.43 -1.05 7.16
N CYS A 74 -58.59 -1.11 7.80
CA CYS A 74 -58.98 -0.14 8.83
C CYS A 74 -58.32 -0.31 10.21
N SER A 75 -58.11 0.82 10.88
CA SER A 75 -57.73 0.93 12.28
C SER A 75 -58.86 0.53 13.23
N ARG A 76 -58.57 -0.36 14.20
CA ARG A 76 -59.12 -0.38 15.56
C ARG A 76 -58.48 -1.51 16.36
N TRP A 77 -58.06 -1.24 17.59
CA TRP A 77 -58.57 -1.88 18.81
C TRP A 77 -58.12 -1.04 20.03
N TYR A 78 -58.78 -1.21 21.17
CA TYR A 78 -58.75 -0.25 22.27
C TYR A 78 -57.81 -0.65 23.42
N ASN A 79 -57.54 0.30 24.32
CA ASN A 79 -56.89 0.03 25.61
C ASN A 79 -57.58 -1.13 26.36
N TYR A 80 -56.81 -2.01 26.99
CA TYR A 80 -57.31 -2.86 28.07
C TYR A 80 -56.33 -2.98 29.24
N ALA A 81 -56.88 -3.21 30.41
CA ALA A 81 -56.28 -2.82 31.68
C ALA A 81 -55.46 -3.92 32.39
N ARG A 82 -54.40 -3.49 33.07
CA ARG A 82 -54.14 -3.70 34.52
C ARG A 82 -54.07 -5.15 35.06
N ASN A 83 -52.95 -5.43 35.75
CA ASN A 83 -52.71 -6.54 36.68
C ASN A 83 -52.77 -7.98 36.11
N GLY A 84 -51.60 -8.53 35.76
CA GLY A 84 -51.40 -9.97 35.57
C GLY A 84 -49.97 -10.39 35.86
N THR A 85 -49.75 -11.18 36.92
CA THR A 85 -48.43 -11.73 37.30
C THR A 85 -48.07 -12.93 36.42
N MET A 86 -47.58 -12.67 35.21
CA MET A 86 -47.08 -13.74 34.32
C MET A 86 -45.85 -14.43 34.93
N ARG A 87 -46.03 -15.67 35.38
CA ARG A 87 -44.92 -16.62 35.49
C ARG A 87 -44.51 -17.03 34.06
N PRO A 88 -43.22 -16.90 33.67
CA PRO A 88 -42.78 -17.39 32.37
C PRO A 88 -42.95 -18.92 32.32
N SER A 89 -43.57 -19.43 31.25
CA SER A 89 -43.71 -20.87 31.08
C SER A 89 -42.36 -21.51 30.73
N LEU A 90 -42.10 -22.70 31.28
CA LEU A 90 -40.86 -23.45 31.03
C LEU A 90 -40.62 -23.74 29.54
N ALA A 91 -41.68 -23.79 28.73
CA ALA A 91 -41.58 -23.96 27.27
C ALA A 91 -40.87 -22.78 26.59
N VAL A 92 -41.10 -21.53 27.02
CA VAL A 92 -40.44 -20.35 26.42
C VAL A 92 -38.96 -20.33 26.79
N LEU A 93 -38.64 -20.63 28.05
CA LEU A 93 -37.24 -20.74 28.50
C LEU A 93 -36.51 -21.87 27.78
N GLY A 94 -37.15 -23.04 27.64
CA GLY A 94 -36.63 -24.17 26.87
C GLY A 94 -36.40 -23.84 25.40
N THR A 95 -37.30 -23.09 24.75
CA THR A 95 -37.15 -22.67 23.35
C THR A 95 -35.95 -21.73 23.16
N LEU A 96 -35.75 -20.77 24.07
CA LEU A 96 -34.61 -19.85 24.03
C LEU A 96 -33.28 -20.58 24.30
N LEU A 97 -33.25 -21.48 25.28
CA LEU A 97 -32.08 -22.33 25.55
C LEU A 97 -31.75 -23.24 24.36
N PHE A 98 -32.76 -23.82 23.71
CA PHE A 98 -32.55 -24.63 22.51
C PHE A 98 -32.00 -23.78 21.36
N GLN A 99 -32.52 -22.57 21.13
CA GLN A 99 -31.96 -21.65 20.13
C GLN A 99 -30.51 -21.24 20.42
N MET A 100 -30.15 -20.96 21.68
CA MET A 100 -28.76 -20.67 22.06
C MET A 100 -27.85 -21.87 21.76
N VAL A 101 -28.18 -23.05 22.29
CA VAL A 101 -27.37 -24.27 22.10
C VAL A 101 -27.28 -24.68 20.62
N PHE A 102 -28.35 -24.54 19.84
CA PHE A 102 -28.31 -24.88 18.41
C PHE A 102 -27.51 -23.85 17.60
N ASN A 103 -27.59 -22.56 17.93
CA ASN A 103 -26.75 -21.53 17.32
C ASN A 103 -25.27 -21.77 17.64
N ASP A 104 -24.91 -22.03 18.90
CA ASP A 104 -23.52 -22.32 19.27
C ASP A 104 -23.00 -23.64 18.67
N MET A 105 -23.85 -24.67 18.54
CA MET A 105 -23.48 -25.92 17.86
C MET A 105 -23.28 -25.72 16.34
N ILE A 106 -24.12 -24.91 15.69
CA ILE A 106 -23.91 -24.51 14.28
C ILE A 106 -22.62 -23.70 14.15
N ARG A 107 -22.37 -22.75 15.06
CA ARG A 107 -21.14 -21.94 15.09
C ARG A 107 -19.89 -22.81 15.28
N ALA A 108 -19.95 -23.79 16.19
CA ALA A 108 -18.88 -24.73 16.45
C ALA A 108 -18.63 -25.69 15.28
N THR A 109 -19.67 -26.20 14.61
CA THR A 109 -19.50 -27.05 13.42
C THR A 109 -18.98 -26.26 12.22
N ALA A 110 -19.47 -25.04 12.00
CA ALA A 110 -18.92 -24.12 11.00
C ALA A 110 -17.43 -23.83 11.26
N MET A 111 -17.06 -23.46 12.48
CA MET A 111 -15.65 -23.27 12.90
C MET A 111 -14.79 -24.52 12.69
N LYS A 112 -15.31 -25.71 12.98
CA LYS A 112 -14.57 -26.96 12.83
C LYS A 112 -14.31 -27.33 11.37
N THR A 113 -15.22 -26.95 10.47
CA THR A 113 -15.05 -27.13 9.02
C THR A 113 -14.16 -26.06 8.40
N THR A 114 -14.24 -24.79 8.85
CA THR A 114 -13.33 -23.73 8.39
C THR A 114 -11.90 -23.93 8.88
N ALA A 115 -11.65 -24.54 10.04
CA ALA A 115 -10.29 -24.74 10.58
C ALA A 115 -9.31 -25.48 9.63
N ALA A 116 -9.82 -26.28 8.70
CA ALA A 116 -9.05 -27.00 7.68
C ALA A 116 -8.81 -26.20 6.38
N THR A 117 -9.65 -25.20 6.09
CA THR A 117 -9.57 -24.36 4.87
C THR A 117 -9.16 -22.92 5.17
N ALA A 118 -9.11 -22.51 6.45
CA ALA A 118 -8.74 -21.17 6.87
C ALA A 118 -7.30 -20.84 6.46
N PHE A 119 -7.14 -19.70 5.78
CA PHE A 119 -5.81 -19.17 5.49
C PHE A 119 -5.19 -18.62 6.79
N ARG A 120 -3.87 -18.76 6.92
CA ARG A 120 -3.14 -18.46 8.16
C ARG A 120 -2.00 -17.50 7.85
N LEU A 121 -2.05 -16.31 8.44
CA LEU A 121 -0.90 -15.40 8.46
C LEU A 121 0.06 -15.85 9.56
N PHE A 122 1.24 -16.29 9.15
CA PHE A 122 2.36 -16.62 10.04
C PHE A 122 3.25 -15.40 10.23
N GLY A 123 3.97 -15.31 11.37
CA GLY A 123 5.06 -14.35 11.57
C GLY A 123 4.91 -13.37 12.74
N LEU A 124 3.74 -13.31 13.40
CA LEU A 124 3.48 -12.36 14.50
C LEU A 124 3.48 -13.00 15.92
N GLY A 125 3.76 -14.29 16.05
CA GLY A 125 3.80 -14.96 17.36
C GLY A 125 5.21 -15.12 17.92
N ALA A 126 5.52 -14.45 19.04
CA ALA A 126 6.73 -14.73 19.82
C ALA A 126 6.72 -16.21 20.25
N GLY A 127 7.79 -16.96 19.94
CA GLY A 127 7.83 -18.41 20.20
C GLY A 127 7.02 -19.29 19.24
N GLY A 128 6.58 -18.78 18.09
CA GLY A 128 6.19 -19.61 16.93
C GLY A 128 4.84 -20.33 17.01
N ARG A 129 3.95 -19.99 17.97
CA ARG A 129 2.58 -20.54 18.05
C ARG A 129 1.50 -19.60 17.49
N GLY A 130 1.71 -18.29 17.60
CA GLY A 130 0.78 -17.27 17.12
C GLY A 130 0.69 -17.22 15.59
N HIS A 131 -0.52 -17.40 15.07
CA HIS A 131 -0.88 -17.19 13.67
C HIS A 131 -2.27 -16.53 13.62
N ILE A 132 -2.45 -15.54 12.74
CA ILE A 132 -3.74 -14.87 12.56
C ILE A 132 -4.56 -15.67 11.55
N LEU A 133 -5.75 -16.13 11.96
CA LEU A 133 -6.72 -16.76 11.08
C LEU A 133 -7.39 -15.70 10.19
N LEU A 134 -7.40 -15.93 8.88
CA LEU A 134 -7.86 -14.93 7.89
C LEU A 134 -8.70 -15.59 6.79
N GLY A 135 -10.03 -15.54 6.92
CA GLY A 135 -10.94 -16.03 5.88
C GLY A 135 -10.70 -17.50 5.48
N GLN A 136 -10.91 -17.81 4.20
CA GLN A 136 -10.65 -19.12 3.60
C GLN A 136 -9.58 -19.01 2.51
N SER A 137 -8.67 -19.99 2.46
CA SER A 137 -7.69 -20.15 1.39
C SER A 137 -8.37 -20.47 0.05
N ILE A 138 -7.84 -19.93 -1.05
CA ILE A 138 -8.32 -20.24 -2.41
C ILE A 138 -7.19 -20.82 -3.27
N ALA A 139 -7.49 -21.89 -4.00
CA ALA A 139 -6.60 -22.39 -5.04
C ALA A 139 -6.70 -21.48 -6.27
N VAL A 140 -5.62 -20.77 -6.59
CA VAL A 140 -5.49 -19.94 -7.79
C VAL A 140 -4.44 -20.59 -8.69
N GLN A 141 -4.78 -20.81 -9.96
CA GLN A 141 -3.88 -21.40 -10.95
C GLN A 141 -3.65 -20.39 -12.09
N PRO A 142 -2.47 -19.76 -12.16
CA PRO A 142 -2.11 -18.83 -13.22
C PRO A 142 -1.90 -19.56 -14.55
N ASP A 143 -2.85 -19.42 -15.47
CA ASP A 143 -2.86 -20.11 -16.77
C ASP A 143 -1.96 -19.44 -17.83
N ALA A 144 -1.46 -18.23 -17.57
CA ALA A 144 -0.76 -17.39 -18.53
C ALA A 144 -1.53 -17.18 -19.85
N GLY A 145 -2.87 -17.17 -19.79
CA GLY A 145 -3.76 -17.06 -20.94
C GLY A 145 -3.78 -18.31 -21.84
N ALA A 146 -3.38 -19.48 -21.33
CA ALA A 146 -3.47 -20.74 -22.05
C ALA A 146 -4.91 -21.13 -22.45
N HIS A 147 -5.93 -20.55 -21.81
CA HIS A 147 -7.34 -20.79 -22.16
C HIS A 147 -7.94 -19.77 -23.14
N ASP A 148 -7.23 -18.66 -23.43
CA ASP A 148 -7.66 -17.72 -24.47
C ASP A 148 -7.24 -18.26 -25.84
N SER A 149 -8.21 -18.69 -26.66
CA SER A 149 -7.98 -19.14 -28.03
C SER A 149 -7.83 -18.00 -29.03
N ASP A 150 -8.18 -16.76 -28.65
CA ASP A 150 -8.27 -15.65 -29.58
C ASP A 150 -6.88 -15.18 -30.04
N THR A 151 -6.81 -14.75 -31.30
CA THR A 151 -5.62 -14.08 -31.83
C THR A 151 -5.54 -12.66 -31.26
N PRO A 152 -4.39 -12.22 -30.70
CA PRO A 152 -4.21 -10.83 -30.29
C PRO A 152 -4.54 -9.84 -31.41
N ARG A 153 -5.06 -8.67 -31.04
CA ARG A 153 -5.51 -7.63 -31.99
C ARG A 153 -4.36 -7.01 -32.81
N GLU A 154 -3.12 -7.20 -32.37
CA GLU A 154 -1.90 -6.70 -33.00
C GLU A 154 -0.89 -7.85 -33.20
N ALA A 155 0.18 -7.61 -33.96
CA ALA A 155 1.19 -8.63 -34.28
C ALA A 155 1.88 -9.27 -33.05
N TRP A 156 1.85 -8.59 -31.90
CA TRP A 156 2.14 -9.15 -30.58
C TRP A 156 1.21 -8.54 -29.54
N GLY A 157 0.82 -9.33 -28.54
CA GLY A 157 0.08 -8.91 -27.36
C GLY A 157 0.00 -10.03 -26.34
N LEU A 158 -0.36 -9.70 -25.10
CA LEU A 158 -0.72 -10.72 -24.10
C LEU A 158 -2.08 -11.33 -24.42
N LYS A 159 -2.30 -12.54 -23.92
CA LYS A 159 -3.61 -13.19 -23.92
C LYS A 159 -4.41 -12.80 -22.69
N SER A 160 -5.71 -13.02 -22.73
CA SER A 160 -6.59 -12.84 -21.56
C SER A 160 -6.36 -14.00 -20.58
N GLY A 161 -6.08 -13.73 -19.31
CA GLY A 161 -5.77 -14.81 -18.35
C GLY A 161 -5.17 -14.34 -17.04
N LEU A 162 -4.67 -15.29 -16.26
CA LEU A 162 -4.06 -15.07 -14.96
C LEU A 162 -2.54 -15.30 -15.04
N TYR A 163 -1.76 -14.29 -14.67
CA TYR A 163 -0.31 -14.31 -14.78
C TYR A 163 0.37 -14.02 -13.43
N THR A 164 1.44 -14.76 -13.13
CA THR A 164 2.49 -14.29 -12.20
C THR A 164 3.39 -13.25 -12.89
N PRO A 165 4.17 -12.44 -12.14
CA PRO A 165 5.17 -11.54 -12.74
C PRO A 165 6.15 -12.29 -13.64
N ARG A 166 6.52 -13.52 -13.25
CA ARG A 166 7.42 -14.36 -14.04
C ARG A 166 6.81 -14.72 -15.40
N GLN A 167 5.56 -15.18 -15.42
CA GLN A 167 4.86 -15.50 -16.67
C GLN A 167 4.66 -14.25 -17.56
N LEU A 168 4.55 -13.04 -16.99
CA LEU A 168 4.57 -11.81 -17.78
C LEU A 168 5.93 -11.55 -18.43
N VAL A 169 7.05 -11.69 -17.70
CA VAL A 169 8.39 -11.57 -18.30
C VAL A 169 8.61 -12.59 -19.42
N GLU A 170 8.17 -13.83 -19.21
CA GLU A 170 8.25 -14.91 -20.20
C GLU A 170 7.33 -14.63 -21.41
N ALA A 171 6.15 -14.03 -21.23
CA ALA A 171 5.25 -13.59 -22.31
C ALA A 171 5.70 -12.31 -23.05
N PHE A 172 6.57 -11.49 -22.43
CA PHE A 172 7.25 -10.36 -23.09
C PHE A 172 8.46 -10.80 -23.93
N ALA A 173 9.03 -11.98 -23.65
CA ALA A 173 10.26 -12.46 -24.30
C ALA A 173 10.25 -12.46 -25.85
N PRO A 174 9.15 -12.80 -26.56
CA PRO A 174 9.12 -12.77 -28.03
C PRO A 174 9.51 -11.43 -28.67
N LEU A 175 9.31 -10.30 -27.98
CA LEU A 175 9.78 -8.98 -28.44
C LEU A 175 11.32 -8.91 -28.47
N LEU A 176 11.98 -9.38 -27.41
CA LEU A 176 13.44 -9.43 -27.30
C LEU A 176 14.03 -10.53 -28.19
N ASP A 177 13.40 -11.71 -28.23
CA ASP A 177 13.88 -12.87 -28.96
C ASP A 177 13.88 -12.61 -30.47
N THR A 178 12.85 -11.90 -30.98
CA THR A 178 12.79 -11.41 -32.36
C THR A 178 13.93 -10.42 -32.67
N VAL A 179 14.26 -9.51 -31.75
CA VAL A 179 15.38 -8.57 -31.91
C VAL A 179 16.71 -9.31 -31.99
N VAL A 180 16.95 -10.26 -31.08
CA VAL A 180 18.17 -11.08 -31.07
C VAL A 180 18.29 -11.91 -32.36
N PHE A 181 17.19 -12.52 -32.81
CA PHE A 181 17.14 -13.28 -34.06
C PHE A 181 17.43 -12.41 -35.29
N ARG A 182 16.78 -11.25 -35.42
CA ARG A 182 16.93 -10.34 -36.57
C ARG A 182 18.29 -9.62 -36.61
N LEU A 183 19.00 -9.49 -35.48
CA LEU A 183 20.40 -9.05 -35.45
C LEU A 183 21.37 -10.11 -36.04
N GLY A 184 20.94 -11.36 -36.19
CA GLY A 184 21.73 -12.46 -36.76
C GLY A 184 22.90 -12.90 -35.87
N PRO A 185 23.82 -13.75 -36.38
CA PRO A 185 24.94 -14.29 -35.60
C PRO A 185 25.85 -13.20 -35.03
N ASP A 186 26.29 -13.39 -33.78
CA ASP A 186 27.23 -12.46 -33.14
C ASP A 186 28.68 -12.66 -33.64
N PRO A 187 29.49 -11.57 -33.70
CA PRO A 187 30.88 -11.67 -34.15
C PRO A 187 31.74 -12.46 -33.15
N PRO A 188 32.81 -13.12 -33.61
CA PRO A 188 33.75 -13.82 -32.72
C PRO A 188 34.34 -12.85 -31.69
N ASN A 189 34.49 -13.32 -30.46
CA ASN A 189 35.03 -12.58 -29.31
C ASN A 189 34.20 -11.37 -28.84
N VAL A 190 32.98 -11.17 -29.35
CA VAL A 190 32.04 -10.14 -28.86
C VAL A 190 31.04 -10.77 -27.88
N ARG A 191 30.61 -10.01 -26.86
CA ARG A 191 29.59 -10.47 -25.90
C ARG A 191 28.24 -10.65 -26.62
N PRO A 192 27.49 -11.74 -26.39
CA PRO A 192 26.25 -12.02 -27.13
C PRO A 192 25.22 -10.89 -27.05
N ALA A 193 24.53 -10.61 -28.16
CA ALA A 193 23.56 -9.53 -28.29
C ALA A 193 22.46 -9.60 -27.20
N ARG A 194 21.92 -10.80 -26.91
CA ARG A 194 20.97 -11.00 -25.81
C ARG A 194 21.51 -10.51 -24.47
N ALA A 195 22.77 -10.81 -24.15
CA ALA A 195 23.38 -10.42 -22.89
C ALA A 195 23.61 -8.90 -22.81
N GLN A 196 23.96 -8.24 -23.92
CA GLN A 196 24.05 -6.78 -23.99
C GLN A 196 22.67 -6.11 -23.84
N LEU A 197 21.63 -6.63 -24.51
CA LEU A 197 20.25 -6.13 -24.41
C LEU A 197 19.67 -6.30 -22.99
N LEU A 198 19.96 -7.41 -22.31
CA LEU A 198 19.54 -7.63 -20.92
C LEU A 198 20.33 -6.83 -19.89
N ASP A 199 21.59 -6.46 -20.16
CA ASP A 199 22.32 -5.50 -19.32
C ASP A 199 21.78 -4.07 -19.46
N ASN A 200 21.32 -3.69 -20.66
CA ASN A 200 20.62 -2.41 -20.84
C ASN A 200 19.27 -2.37 -20.13
N LEU A 201 18.51 -3.47 -20.17
CA LEU A 201 17.31 -3.63 -19.36
C LEU A 201 17.64 -3.48 -17.87
N ALA A 202 18.72 -4.11 -17.39
CA ALA A 202 19.16 -3.97 -16.01
C ALA A 202 19.49 -2.52 -15.65
N ALA A 203 20.18 -1.80 -16.54
CA ALA A 203 20.46 -0.38 -16.35
C ALA A 203 19.18 0.49 -16.33
N ASN A 204 18.16 0.17 -17.13
CA ASN A 204 16.87 0.90 -17.13
C ASN A 204 15.99 0.56 -15.92
N LEU A 205 16.11 -0.66 -15.36
CA LEU A 205 15.34 -1.12 -14.22
C LEU A 205 15.96 -0.81 -12.84
N ASP A 206 17.26 -0.53 -12.77
CA ASP A 206 17.94 0.02 -11.59
C ASP A 206 17.41 1.43 -11.23
N THR A 207 17.84 1.96 -10.08
CA THR A 207 17.45 3.26 -9.52
C THR A 207 18.57 4.31 -9.60
N ASN A 208 19.83 3.89 -9.74
CA ASN A 208 21.02 4.74 -9.54
C ASN A 208 21.88 4.97 -10.81
N THR A 209 21.51 4.41 -11.96
CA THR A 209 22.27 4.54 -13.22
C THR A 209 21.88 5.80 -14.00
N ARG A 210 22.61 6.10 -15.09
CA ARG A 210 22.22 7.15 -16.05
C ARG A 210 20.97 6.73 -16.85
N GLU A 211 20.79 5.43 -17.07
CA GLU A 211 19.69 4.85 -17.84
C GLU A 211 18.42 4.58 -17.01
N ALA A 212 18.51 4.65 -15.68
CA ALA A 212 17.43 4.33 -14.74
C ALA A 212 16.16 5.15 -15.02
N THR A 213 15.07 4.44 -15.28
CA THR A 213 13.75 4.99 -15.63
C THR A 213 12.93 5.46 -14.43
N LEU A 214 13.37 5.12 -13.22
CA LEU A 214 12.83 5.59 -11.94
C LEU A 214 14.02 5.89 -11.03
N ARG A 215 14.43 7.16 -10.97
CA ARG A 215 15.51 7.61 -10.09
C ARG A 215 14.98 8.28 -8.84
N PHE A 216 15.75 8.13 -7.77
CA PHE A 216 15.56 8.83 -6.50
C PHE A 216 16.77 9.75 -6.28
N PRO A 217 16.62 10.95 -5.70
CA PRO A 217 17.77 11.78 -5.34
C PRO A 217 18.60 11.09 -4.25
N ASP A 218 19.93 11.14 -4.37
CA ASP A 218 20.87 10.42 -3.49
C ASP A 218 20.94 10.93 -2.04
N ALA A 219 20.14 11.94 -1.67
CA ALA A 219 20.14 12.57 -0.35
C ALA A 219 18.73 12.87 0.16
N ASN A 220 18.52 12.66 1.47
CA ASN A 220 17.34 13.08 2.23
C ASN A 220 15.99 12.58 1.68
N LEU A 221 15.91 11.29 1.36
CA LEU A 221 14.62 10.61 1.18
C LEU A 221 13.88 10.49 2.53
N ASP A 222 12.56 10.61 2.50
CA ASP A 222 11.69 10.16 3.60
C ASP A 222 11.58 8.63 3.65
N ASP A 223 11.17 8.07 4.80
CA ASP A 223 11.03 6.62 5.02
C ASP A 223 10.19 5.93 3.92
N SER A 224 9.15 6.60 3.42
CA SER A 224 8.27 6.11 2.35
C SER A 224 8.97 6.04 0.98
N ARG A 225 9.78 7.05 0.64
CA ARG A 225 10.59 7.04 -0.59
C ARG A 225 11.76 6.06 -0.51
N GLU A 226 12.38 5.91 0.67
CA GLU A 226 13.42 4.93 0.93
C GLU A 226 12.89 3.49 0.74
N GLU A 227 11.71 3.18 1.30
CA GLU A 227 11.00 1.90 1.09
C GLU A 227 10.73 1.61 -0.39
N ILE A 228 10.15 2.56 -1.13
CA ILE A 228 9.81 2.36 -2.55
C ILE A 228 11.08 2.27 -3.42
N ALA A 229 12.17 2.95 -3.06
CA ALA A 229 13.46 2.84 -3.75
C ALA A 229 14.10 1.45 -3.54
N GLU A 230 14.13 0.92 -2.32
CA GLU A 230 14.59 -0.44 -2.06
C GLU A 230 13.75 -1.48 -2.80
N GLN A 231 12.43 -1.29 -2.83
CA GLN A 231 11.52 -2.24 -3.48
C GLN A 231 11.61 -2.18 -5.01
N ALA A 232 11.75 -0.99 -5.61
CA ALA A 232 12.04 -0.84 -7.04
C ALA A 232 13.33 -1.58 -7.45
N LYS A 233 14.39 -1.39 -6.67
CA LYS A 233 15.71 -2.03 -6.86
C LYS A 233 15.66 -3.56 -6.68
N ARG A 234 14.83 -4.06 -5.76
CA ARG A 234 14.58 -5.50 -5.58
C ARG A 234 13.85 -6.09 -6.78
N ILE A 235 12.69 -5.53 -7.14
CA ILE A 235 11.86 -6.00 -8.26
C ILE A 235 12.66 -5.94 -9.57
N GLY A 236 13.35 -4.84 -9.86
CA GLY A 236 14.15 -4.67 -11.07
C GLY A 236 15.20 -5.78 -11.27
N ARG A 237 15.89 -6.16 -10.19
CA ARG A 237 16.86 -7.29 -10.20
C ARG A 237 16.19 -8.63 -10.48
N THR A 238 15.05 -8.90 -9.85
CA THR A 238 14.30 -10.15 -10.03
C THR A 238 13.74 -10.28 -11.45
N LEU A 239 13.16 -9.22 -12.02
CA LEU A 239 12.67 -9.22 -13.40
C LEU A 239 13.80 -9.43 -14.43
N VAL A 240 14.99 -8.83 -14.19
CA VAL A 240 16.20 -9.11 -14.99
C VAL A 240 16.66 -10.56 -14.83
N GLN A 241 16.58 -11.13 -13.63
CA GLN A 241 16.94 -12.53 -13.39
C GLN A 241 16.00 -13.49 -14.13
N TYR A 242 14.68 -13.25 -14.08
CA TYR A 242 13.70 -14.01 -14.88
C TYR A 242 14.02 -13.92 -16.38
N ALA A 243 14.27 -12.72 -16.90
CA ALA A 243 14.57 -12.49 -18.32
C ALA A 243 15.92 -13.11 -18.77
N ARG A 244 16.91 -13.19 -17.87
CA ARG A 244 18.19 -13.90 -18.13
C ARG A 244 18.05 -15.41 -18.06
N ASN A 245 17.15 -15.92 -17.21
CA ASN A 245 16.88 -17.35 -17.08
C ASN A 245 15.96 -17.90 -18.18
N HIS A 246 15.23 -17.04 -18.89
CA HIS A 246 14.39 -17.44 -20.02
C HIS A 246 15.22 -17.50 -21.33
N THR A 247 15.44 -18.72 -21.82
CA THR A 247 16.05 -19.02 -23.12
C THR A 247 15.06 -19.79 -24.00
N ASP A 248 15.35 -19.83 -25.31
CA ASP A 248 14.73 -20.76 -26.26
C ASP A 248 13.19 -20.62 -26.43
N GLY A 249 12.68 -19.40 -26.22
CA GLY A 249 11.29 -19.02 -26.49
C GLY A 249 10.93 -19.02 -27.98
N PRO A 250 9.62 -19.07 -28.32
CA PRO A 250 9.15 -19.11 -29.71
C PRO A 250 9.38 -17.77 -30.42
N VAL A 251 10.33 -17.74 -31.36
CA VAL A 251 10.62 -16.58 -32.21
C VAL A 251 9.57 -16.45 -33.31
N ASN A 252 8.90 -15.30 -33.39
CA ASN A 252 8.16 -14.89 -34.57
C ASN A 252 9.06 -13.97 -35.42
N PRO A 253 9.71 -14.47 -36.49
CA PRO A 253 10.64 -13.65 -37.26
C PRO A 253 9.95 -12.42 -37.87
N ASP A 254 8.71 -12.54 -38.30
CA ASP A 254 7.95 -11.51 -39.02
C ASP A 254 7.11 -10.60 -38.08
N LEU A 255 7.40 -10.64 -36.77
CA LEU A 255 6.87 -9.69 -35.80
C LEU A 255 7.36 -8.26 -36.12
N TYR A 256 6.46 -7.48 -36.72
CA TYR A 256 6.62 -6.05 -36.95
C TYR A 256 5.63 -5.26 -36.08
N LEU A 257 6.14 -4.33 -35.29
CA LEU A 257 5.38 -3.53 -34.33
C LEU A 257 5.90 -2.10 -34.30
N ARG A 258 5.00 -1.12 -34.23
CA ARG A 258 5.35 0.28 -33.95
C ARG A 258 5.06 0.61 -32.49
N SER A 259 6.12 0.73 -31.70
CA SER A 259 6.08 1.32 -30.35
C SER A 259 6.29 2.85 -30.46
N PRO A 260 5.61 3.66 -29.63
CA PRO A 260 6.09 4.99 -29.29
C PRO A 260 7.50 4.93 -28.69
N CYS A 261 8.23 6.05 -28.75
CA CYS A 261 9.58 6.17 -28.18
C CYS A 261 9.51 6.75 -26.77
N GLU A 262 9.42 5.88 -25.78
CA GLU A 262 9.14 6.16 -24.35
C GLU A 262 10.33 6.74 -23.57
N GLY A 263 11.35 7.27 -24.25
CA GLY A 263 12.55 7.86 -23.63
C GLY A 263 13.55 6.88 -22.99
N HIS A 264 13.28 5.57 -22.99
CA HIS A 264 14.18 4.53 -22.44
C HIS A 264 15.59 4.65 -23.04
N LEU A 265 16.58 4.82 -22.17
CA LEU A 265 17.94 5.16 -22.59
C LEU A 265 18.76 3.90 -22.91
N LEU A 266 19.73 4.06 -23.81
CA LEU A 266 20.70 3.02 -24.12
C LEU A 266 22.04 3.29 -23.44
N ILE A 267 22.58 2.25 -22.79
CA ILE A 267 24.00 2.16 -22.45
C ILE A 267 24.83 2.25 -23.76
N PRO A 268 26.04 2.84 -23.74
CA PRO A 268 26.79 3.12 -24.98
C PRO A 268 26.98 1.91 -25.90
N ALA A 269 27.33 0.74 -25.36
CA ALA A 269 27.50 -0.50 -26.14
C ALA A 269 26.24 -0.92 -26.92
N ASN A 270 25.04 -0.61 -26.39
CA ASN A 270 23.78 -0.94 -27.04
C ASN A 270 23.37 0.09 -28.10
N VAL A 271 23.92 1.31 -28.08
CA VAL A 271 23.77 2.26 -29.19
C VAL A 271 24.43 1.68 -30.44
N ASP A 272 25.66 1.18 -30.31
CA ASP A 272 26.38 0.53 -31.42
C ASP A 272 25.67 -0.74 -31.91
N LEU A 273 25.06 -1.52 -31.00
CA LEU A 273 24.28 -2.70 -31.36
C LEU A 273 22.99 -2.35 -32.11
N MET A 274 22.24 -1.35 -31.64
CA MET A 274 20.90 -1.02 -32.14
C MET A 274 20.87 -0.03 -33.30
N PHE A 275 21.96 0.71 -33.54
CA PHE A 275 22.11 1.62 -34.69
C PHE A 275 23.25 1.21 -35.64
N GLY A 276 24.02 0.16 -35.31
CA GLY A 276 25.07 -0.39 -36.18
C GLY A 276 24.55 -1.21 -37.35
N ARG A 277 25.48 -1.63 -38.22
CA ARG A 277 25.22 -2.26 -39.54
C ARG A 277 24.40 -3.56 -39.53
N ARG A 278 24.25 -4.22 -38.37
CA ARG A 278 23.41 -5.44 -38.19
C ARG A 278 21.96 -5.13 -37.84
N SER A 279 21.66 -3.91 -37.40
CA SER A 279 20.33 -3.53 -36.93
C SER A 279 19.42 -3.04 -38.06
N GLN A 280 18.13 -2.95 -37.77
CA GLN A 280 17.12 -2.35 -38.63
C GLN A 280 16.24 -1.41 -37.79
N PRO A 281 15.68 -0.32 -38.35
CA PRO A 281 14.91 0.66 -37.57
C PRO A 281 13.72 0.08 -36.77
N HIS A 282 13.14 -1.05 -37.19
CA HIS A 282 12.05 -1.70 -36.45
C HIS A 282 12.53 -2.48 -35.20
N LEU A 283 13.79 -2.90 -35.14
CA LEU A 283 14.32 -3.63 -33.97
C LEU A 283 14.39 -2.72 -32.75
N MET A 284 14.68 -1.43 -32.95
CA MET A 284 14.63 -0.42 -31.89
C MET A 284 13.20 -0.21 -31.38
N GLN A 285 12.18 -0.37 -32.22
CA GLN A 285 10.78 -0.27 -31.81
C GLN A 285 10.33 -1.49 -31.00
N LEU A 286 10.75 -2.70 -31.39
CA LEU A 286 10.53 -3.92 -30.61
C LEU A 286 11.25 -3.90 -29.25
N PHE A 287 12.51 -3.46 -29.22
CA PHE A 287 13.28 -3.37 -27.98
C PHE A 287 12.76 -2.26 -27.05
N ASN A 288 12.29 -1.14 -27.60
CA ASN A 288 11.59 -0.11 -26.80
C ASN A 288 10.28 -0.63 -26.19
N GLU A 289 9.48 -1.39 -26.94
CA GLU A 289 8.26 -2.02 -26.38
C GLU A 289 8.64 -3.00 -25.26
N TYR A 290 9.62 -3.87 -25.47
CA TYR A 290 10.11 -4.81 -24.46
C TYR A 290 10.56 -4.11 -23.17
N MET A 291 11.41 -3.08 -23.29
CA MET A 291 11.83 -2.28 -22.13
C MET A 291 10.64 -1.59 -21.45
N HIS A 292 9.68 -1.06 -22.22
CA HIS A 292 8.51 -0.40 -21.67
C HIS A 292 7.61 -1.37 -20.89
N GLN A 293 7.29 -2.54 -21.44
CA GLN A 293 6.48 -3.56 -20.76
C GLN A 293 7.17 -4.02 -19.45
N MET A 294 8.49 -4.18 -19.44
CA MET A 294 9.27 -4.50 -18.23
C MET A 294 9.29 -3.36 -17.19
N VAL A 295 9.36 -2.09 -17.63
CA VAL A 295 9.29 -0.90 -16.77
C VAL A 295 7.89 -0.73 -16.17
N LEU A 296 6.83 -0.92 -16.96
CA LEU A 296 5.45 -0.97 -16.48
C LEU A 296 5.30 -2.07 -15.42
N LEU A 297 5.86 -3.27 -15.64
CA LEU A 297 5.78 -4.38 -14.70
C LEU A 297 6.51 -4.09 -13.39
N ARG A 298 7.74 -3.53 -13.43
CA ARG A 298 8.43 -3.08 -12.21
C ARG A 298 7.57 -2.09 -11.44
N ASP A 299 7.07 -1.06 -12.13
CA ASP A 299 6.39 0.07 -11.49
C ASP A 299 4.99 -0.29 -11.00
N ALA A 300 4.32 -1.28 -11.61
CA ALA A 300 3.05 -1.84 -11.15
C ALA A 300 3.20 -2.72 -9.89
N LEU A 301 4.36 -3.35 -9.70
CA LEU A 301 4.64 -4.25 -8.57
C LEU A 301 5.16 -3.55 -7.31
N LEU A 302 5.54 -2.28 -7.40
CA LEU A 302 6.02 -1.47 -6.27
C LEU A 302 5.12 -1.53 -5.01
N PRO A 303 3.77 -1.64 -5.08
CA PRO A 303 2.93 -1.75 -3.90
C PRO A 303 3.14 -3.00 -3.04
N PHE A 304 3.75 -4.08 -3.54
CA PHE A 304 3.65 -5.42 -2.91
C PHE A 304 4.97 -5.92 -2.32
N LYS A 305 5.01 -6.21 -1.01
CA LYS A 305 6.14 -6.85 -0.30
C LYS A 305 6.50 -8.19 -0.93
N ASN A 306 5.49 -9.01 -1.24
CA ASN A 306 5.61 -10.31 -1.89
C ASN A 306 5.19 -10.26 -3.38
N TYR A 307 5.75 -9.29 -4.12
CA TYR A 307 5.42 -9.06 -5.54
C TYR A 307 5.43 -10.33 -6.42
N GLU A 308 6.32 -11.31 -6.15
CA GLU A 308 6.45 -12.56 -6.91
C GLU A 308 5.21 -13.47 -6.84
N ASP A 309 4.46 -13.40 -5.74
CA ASP A 309 3.23 -14.20 -5.52
C ASP A 309 2.00 -13.59 -6.19
N VAL A 310 2.06 -12.32 -6.64
CA VAL A 310 0.90 -11.53 -7.06
C VAL A 310 0.29 -12.09 -8.34
N ILE A 311 -1.00 -12.48 -8.30
CA ILE A 311 -1.72 -12.96 -9.48
C ILE A 311 -2.38 -11.80 -10.21
N ILE A 312 -1.84 -11.46 -11.38
CA ILE A 312 -2.26 -10.34 -12.21
C ILE A 312 -3.30 -10.84 -13.21
N PRO A 313 -4.57 -10.36 -13.15
CA PRO A 313 -5.54 -10.59 -14.21
C PRO A 313 -5.22 -9.68 -15.40
N VAL A 314 -5.09 -10.26 -16.59
CA VAL A 314 -4.85 -9.53 -17.84
C VAL A 314 -6.06 -9.70 -18.75
N ASP A 315 -6.55 -8.58 -19.30
CA ASP A 315 -7.41 -8.58 -20.49
C ASP A 315 -6.55 -8.25 -21.71
N GLY A 316 -6.32 -9.26 -22.57
CA GLY A 316 -5.53 -9.12 -23.80
C GLY A 316 -6.16 -8.19 -24.85
N ARG A 317 -7.40 -7.75 -24.66
CA ARG A 317 -8.10 -6.78 -25.52
C ARG A 317 -8.03 -5.34 -25.02
N ALA A 318 -7.73 -5.12 -23.74
CA ALA A 318 -7.77 -3.79 -23.13
C ALA A 318 -6.66 -2.86 -23.64
N ALA A 319 -5.44 -3.40 -23.81
CA ALA A 319 -4.29 -2.68 -24.33
C ALA A 319 -3.23 -3.65 -24.89
N ARG A 320 -2.21 -3.09 -25.55
CA ARG A 320 -1.00 -3.84 -25.91
C ARG A 320 -0.23 -4.22 -24.64
N GLY A 321 -0.25 -5.50 -24.29
CA GLY A 321 0.32 -5.98 -23.05
C GLY A 321 -0.29 -5.26 -21.84
N ILE A 322 0.54 -4.72 -20.95
CA ILE A 322 0.08 -4.02 -19.74
C ILE A 322 0.04 -2.48 -19.88
N ARG A 323 0.05 -1.93 -21.11
CA ARG A 323 -0.01 -0.47 -21.36
C ARG A 323 -1.24 0.26 -20.78
N HIS A 324 -2.31 -0.45 -20.43
CA HIS A 324 -3.44 0.13 -19.69
C HIS A 324 -3.04 0.73 -18.32
N LEU A 325 -1.86 0.34 -17.78
CA LEU A 325 -1.30 0.86 -16.53
C LEU A 325 -0.52 2.18 -16.69
N GLU A 326 -0.32 2.69 -17.91
CA GLU A 326 0.42 3.95 -18.15
C GLU A 326 -0.14 5.13 -17.35
N SER A 327 -1.47 5.27 -17.29
CA SER A 327 -2.13 6.38 -16.59
C SER A 327 -2.04 6.27 -15.06
N SER A 328 -2.24 5.07 -14.49
CA SER A 328 -2.10 4.87 -13.03
C SER A 328 -0.64 5.01 -12.59
N ARG A 329 0.30 4.49 -13.39
CA ARG A 329 1.74 4.70 -13.22
C ARG A 329 2.10 6.18 -13.23
N ALA A 330 1.59 6.95 -14.20
CA ALA A 330 1.88 8.38 -14.26
C ALA A 330 1.38 9.14 -13.01
N GLU A 331 0.18 8.84 -12.53
CA GLU A 331 -0.34 9.43 -11.27
C GLU A 331 0.47 8.97 -10.05
N PHE A 332 0.81 7.69 -9.95
CA PHE A 332 1.59 7.13 -8.85
C PHE A 332 2.99 7.75 -8.77
N LEU A 333 3.73 7.76 -9.89
CA LEU A 333 5.07 8.34 -9.96
C LEU A 333 5.06 9.86 -9.75
N THR A 334 4.00 10.57 -10.19
CA THR A 334 3.84 11.99 -9.89
C THR A 334 3.75 12.22 -8.38
N ASN A 335 2.97 11.42 -7.65
CA ASN A 335 2.89 11.54 -6.19
C ASN A 335 4.22 11.14 -5.52
N LEU A 336 4.85 10.04 -5.95
CA LEU A 336 6.14 9.54 -5.45
C LEU A 336 7.26 10.60 -5.53
N LEU A 337 7.35 11.31 -6.65
CA LEU A 337 8.42 12.29 -6.89
C LEU A 337 8.10 13.68 -6.33
N THR A 338 6.83 14.10 -6.32
CA THR A 338 6.44 15.47 -5.88
C THR A 338 5.99 15.58 -4.43
N LYS A 339 5.65 14.46 -3.76
CA LYS A 339 5.11 14.44 -2.38
C LYS A 339 5.65 13.25 -1.58
N GLU A 340 5.31 13.21 -0.30
CA GLU A 340 5.36 12.00 0.54
C GLU A 340 4.39 10.94 -0.02
N VAL A 341 4.77 9.66 0.04
CA VAL A 341 3.97 8.57 -0.58
C VAL A 341 2.81 8.18 0.33
N THR A 342 1.60 8.61 0.00
CA THR A 342 0.43 8.23 0.83
C THR A 342 0.00 6.77 0.60
N GLN A 343 -0.51 6.11 1.64
CA GLN A 343 -1.15 4.79 1.52
C GLN A 343 -2.23 4.77 0.43
N SER A 344 -3.01 5.86 0.32
CA SER A 344 -4.08 6.00 -0.67
C SER A 344 -3.57 5.88 -2.11
N ALA A 345 -2.39 6.45 -2.40
CA ALA A 345 -1.75 6.31 -3.72
C ALA A 345 -1.28 4.86 -3.98
N ILE A 346 -0.71 4.20 -2.97
CA ILE A 346 -0.25 2.80 -3.07
C ILE A 346 -1.43 1.84 -3.27
N ILE A 347 -2.52 1.99 -2.52
CA ILE A 347 -3.73 1.18 -2.68
C ILE A 347 -4.40 1.44 -4.02
N LYS A 348 -4.54 2.72 -4.44
CA LYS A 348 -5.13 3.07 -5.75
C LYS A 348 -4.34 2.46 -6.91
N HIS A 349 -3.00 2.48 -6.84
CA HIS A 349 -2.14 1.88 -7.86
C HIS A 349 -2.24 0.34 -7.88
N ALA A 350 -2.26 -0.31 -6.71
CA ALA A 350 -2.52 -1.74 -6.59
C ALA A 350 -3.90 -2.15 -7.12
N GLN A 351 -4.94 -1.34 -6.89
CA GLN A 351 -6.28 -1.54 -7.44
C GLN A 351 -6.30 -1.36 -8.97
N ALA A 352 -5.50 -0.45 -9.53
CA ALA A 352 -5.39 -0.29 -10.99
C ALA A 352 -4.81 -1.54 -11.67
N LEU A 353 -3.89 -2.25 -11.00
CA LEU A 353 -3.31 -3.52 -11.49
C LEU A 353 -4.26 -4.71 -11.33
N LEU A 354 -4.87 -4.88 -10.15
CA LEU A 354 -5.57 -6.12 -9.78
C LEU A 354 -7.10 -6.06 -9.85
N ALA A 355 -7.68 -4.86 -9.75
CA ALA A 355 -9.12 -4.68 -9.60
C ALA A 355 -9.62 -3.33 -10.20
N PRO A 356 -9.34 -3.02 -11.49
CA PRO A 356 -9.70 -1.73 -12.09
C PRO A 356 -11.21 -1.42 -12.08
N GLY A 357 -12.05 -2.46 -11.93
CA GLY A 357 -13.48 -2.32 -11.67
C GLY A 357 -13.83 -1.60 -10.37
N LEU A 358 -13.02 -1.73 -9.30
CA LEU A 358 -13.21 -1.00 -8.04
C LEU A 358 -13.02 0.50 -8.24
N LEU A 359 -11.96 0.91 -8.95
CA LEU A 359 -11.71 2.32 -9.28
C LEU A 359 -12.83 2.89 -10.16
N SER A 360 -13.25 2.12 -11.17
CA SER A 360 -14.30 2.53 -12.11
C SER A 360 -15.66 2.72 -11.44
N ARG A 361 -16.03 1.84 -10.50
CA ARG A 361 -17.25 1.97 -9.69
C ARG A 361 -17.14 3.04 -8.60
N SER A 362 -15.92 3.28 -8.08
CA SER A 362 -15.64 4.34 -7.11
C SER A 362 -15.90 5.74 -7.69
N ALA A 363 -15.51 6.00 -8.94
CA ALA A 363 -15.47 7.33 -9.55
C ALA A 363 -16.78 8.16 -9.51
N GLY A 364 -17.95 7.53 -9.34
CA GLY A 364 -19.24 8.21 -9.17
C GLY A 364 -19.56 8.69 -7.74
N LYS A 365 -18.71 8.37 -6.75
CA LYS A 365 -18.81 8.81 -5.35
C LYS A 365 -17.43 9.25 -4.86
N LYS A 366 -17.36 9.92 -3.70
CA LYS A 366 -16.10 10.27 -3.04
C LYS A 366 -15.52 9.06 -2.28
N ALA A 367 -15.48 7.89 -2.93
CA ALA A 367 -15.12 6.63 -2.29
C ALA A 367 -13.60 6.50 -2.14
N ASN A 368 -13.16 6.34 -0.89
CA ASN A 368 -11.78 6.12 -0.50
C ASN A 368 -11.28 4.79 -1.10
N PRO A 369 -10.07 4.70 -1.68
CA PRO A 369 -9.50 3.41 -2.08
C PRO A 369 -9.26 2.47 -0.89
N GLY A 370 -9.27 2.98 0.35
CA GLY A 370 -9.21 2.21 1.60
C GLY A 370 -7.77 1.94 2.07
N TYR A 371 -7.60 0.89 2.86
CA TYR A 371 -6.28 0.39 3.31
C TYR A 371 -5.99 -1.04 2.87
N GLY A 372 -6.94 -1.69 2.19
CA GLY A 372 -6.83 -3.02 1.59
C GLY A 372 -8.02 -3.27 0.68
N PHE A 373 -7.99 -4.37 -0.07
CA PHE A 373 -9.12 -4.80 -0.89
C PHE A 373 -9.14 -6.31 -1.14
N GLN A 374 -10.30 -6.85 -1.46
CA GLN A 374 -10.48 -8.17 -2.04
C GLN A 374 -10.84 -8.00 -3.52
N TYR A 375 -10.46 -8.97 -4.34
CA TYR A 375 -10.84 -9.07 -5.75
C TYR A 375 -11.08 -10.55 -6.12
N ALA A 376 -11.53 -10.79 -7.35
CA ALA A 376 -11.87 -12.13 -7.83
C ALA A 376 -10.84 -13.24 -7.53
N HIS A 377 -9.53 -12.93 -7.51
CA HIS A 377 -8.44 -13.89 -7.34
C HIS A 377 -7.65 -13.76 -6.01
N GLY A 378 -8.11 -12.95 -5.05
CA GLY A 378 -7.56 -12.98 -3.69
C GLY A 378 -7.74 -11.70 -2.88
N LEU A 379 -6.86 -11.53 -1.90
CA LEU A 379 -6.97 -10.55 -0.83
C LEU A 379 -5.66 -9.74 -0.72
N VAL A 380 -5.77 -8.42 -0.59
CA VAL A 380 -4.64 -7.49 -0.50
C VAL A 380 -4.79 -6.67 0.79
N LEU A 381 -3.83 -6.83 1.71
CA LEU A 381 -3.80 -6.18 3.02
C LEU A 381 -2.43 -5.55 3.32
N PRO A 382 -2.30 -4.64 4.31
CA PRO A 382 -1.01 -4.08 4.71
C PRO A 382 -0.01 -5.15 5.18
N ALA A 383 1.21 -5.15 4.65
CA ALA A 383 2.18 -6.22 4.84
C ALA A 383 2.93 -6.21 6.18
N PHE A 384 2.61 -5.29 7.09
CA PHE A 384 3.05 -5.41 8.50
C PHE A 384 2.34 -6.57 9.22
N LEU A 385 1.19 -7.03 8.70
CA LEU A 385 0.45 -8.19 9.21
C LEU A 385 1.14 -9.55 8.95
N ALA A 386 2.20 -9.56 8.13
CA ALA A 386 3.06 -10.72 7.88
C ALA A 386 4.13 -10.94 8.98
N GLY A 387 4.26 -10.00 9.91
CA GLY A 387 5.37 -10.00 10.88
C GLY A 387 6.76 -9.87 10.24
N GLY A 388 7.78 -10.18 11.05
CA GLY A 388 9.18 -9.89 10.75
C GLY A 388 9.39 -8.41 10.41
N PRO A 389 10.30 -8.07 9.47
CA PRO A 389 10.46 -6.72 8.94
C PRO A 389 9.15 -6.13 8.44
N THR A 390 8.62 -5.17 9.20
CA THR A 390 7.35 -4.50 8.94
C THR A 390 7.55 -3.32 7.98
N PRO A 391 7.03 -3.39 6.75
CA PRO A 391 7.06 -2.25 5.84
C PRO A 391 6.15 -1.13 6.32
N PHE A 392 6.44 0.09 5.89
CA PHE A 392 5.72 1.30 6.24
C PHE A 392 4.38 1.41 5.51
N HIS A 393 4.37 1.17 4.20
CA HIS A 393 3.17 1.21 3.35
C HIS A 393 2.91 -0.06 2.52
N LEU A 394 3.92 -0.89 2.24
CA LEU A 394 3.74 -2.03 1.33
C LEU A 394 2.58 -2.94 1.73
N LEU A 395 1.99 -3.53 0.71
CA LEU A 395 0.86 -4.47 0.75
C LEU A 395 1.37 -5.90 0.62
N GLN A 396 0.56 -6.87 1.02
CA GLN A 396 0.77 -8.28 0.76
C GLN A 396 -0.40 -8.81 -0.04
N TYR A 397 -0.14 -9.52 -1.12
CA TYR A 397 -1.13 -10.35 -1.79
C TYR A 397 -1.24 -11.70 -1.07
N LEU A 398 -2.47 -12.15 -0.84
CA LEU A 398 -2.82 -13.37 -0.12
C LEU A 398 -3.82 -14.17 -0.95
N PRO A 399 -3.57 -15.47 -1.25
CA PRO A 399 -4.51 -16.33 -1.94
C PRO A 399 -5.63 -16.79 -0.99
N ALA A 400 -6.45 -15.84 -0.55
CA ALA A 400 -7.54 -16.03 0.39
C ALA A 400 -8.76 -15.17 0.00
N LYS A 401 -9.95 -15.56 0.50
CA LYS A 401 -11.15 -14.71 0.53
C LYS A 401 -11.69 -14.61 1.95
N LEU A 402 -11.97 -13.38 2.36
CA LEU A 402 -12.50 -13.02 3.67
C LEU A 402 -13.99 -12.64 3.60
N VAL A 403 -14.47 -12.22 2.43
CA VAL A 403 -15.86 -11.88 2.13
C VAL A 403 -16.35 -12.82 1.03
N HIS A 404 -17.41 -13.58 1.29
CA HIS A 404 -17.88 -14.66 0.41
C HIS A 404 -19.02 -14.27 -0.53
N ASP A 405 -19.77 -13.23 -0.19
CA ASP A 405 -20.93 -12.72 -0.93
C ASP A 405 -20.59 -11.65 -1.99
N ALA A 406 -19.34 -11.17 -2.00
CA ALA A 406 -18.83 -10.20 -2.97
C ALA A 406 -17.46 -10.61 -3.51
N THR A 407 -17.25 -10.43 -4.82
CA THR A 407 -15.94 -10.64 -5.47
C THR A 407 -14.96 -9.55 -5.10
N ASP A 408 -15.38 -8.30 -5.29
CA ASP A 408 -14.54 -7.11 -5.25
C ASP A 408 -15.02 -6.21 -4.11
N VAL A 409 -14.13 -5.98 -3.13
CA VAL A 409 -14.48 -5.31 -1.86
C VAL A 409 -13.35 -4.37 -1.47
N ILE A 410 -13.68 -3.13 -1.09
CA ILE A 410 -12.75 -2.21 -0.46
C ILE A 410 -12.81 -2.40 1.06
N PHE A 411 -11.63 -2.48 1.70
CA PHE A 411 -11.51 -2.43 3.15
C PHE A 411 -11.15 -1.02 3.59
N ASP A 412 -12.10 -0.35 4.22
CA ASP A 412 -12.03 1.08 4.55
C ASP A 412 -12.05 1.33 6.06
N TYR A 413 -11.53 2.47 6.47
CA TYR A 413 -11.40 2.88 7.87
C TYR A 413 -12.79 3.07 8.51
N ARG A 414 -12.99 2.52 9.72
CA ARG A 414 -14.21 2.82 10.50
C ARG A 414 -14.32 4.31 10.79
N ILE A 415 -13.22 4.90 11.26
CA ILE A 415 -13.10 6.33 11.51
C ILE A 415 -12.28 6.93 10.35
N GLN A 416 -12.92 7.66 9.44
CA GLN A 416 -12.25 8.26 8.29
C GLN A 416 -11.21 9.30 8.71
N ASP A 417 -11.60 10.26 9.55
CA ASP A 417 -10.71 11.26 10.15
C ASP A 417 -10.47 10.95 11.64
N TYR A 418 -9.24 10.58 11.99
CA TYR A 418 -8.89 10.24 13.37
C TYR A 418 -8.75 11.46 14.29
N TYR A 419 -8.60 12.68 13.77
CA TYR A 419 -8.60 13.87 14.61
C TYR A 419 -9.98 14.06 15.28
N LEU A 420 -11.04 13.65 14.58
CA LEU A 420 -12.44 13.65 15.02
C LEU A 420 -12.86 12.37 15.76
N ALA A 421 -11.95 11.41 15.98
CA ALA A 421 -12.25 10.21 16.75
C ALA A 421 -12.67 10.57 18.19
N PRO A 422 -13.73 9.96 18.75
CA PRO A 422 -14.03 10.02 20.17
C PRO A 422 -12.82 9.60 20.99
N ARG A 423 -12.51 10.33 22.06
CA ARG A 423 -11.34 10.06 22.91
C ARG A 423 -11.78 9.69 24.31
N VAL A 424 -11.11 8.71 24.89
CA VAL A 424 -11.32 8.24 26.26
C VAL A 424 -9.97 8.32 26.99
N GLU A 425 -10.01 8.72 28.26
CA GLU A 425 -8.82 8.79 29.11
C GLU A 425 -8.29 7.38 29.41
N ILE A 426 -6.98 7.22 29.45
CA ILE A 426 -6.31 5.96 29.81
C ILE A 426 -6.67 5.55 31.26
N PRO A 427 -6.80 4.25 31.58
CA PRO A 427 -6.99 3.82 32.96
C PRO A 427 -5.83 4.27 33.87
N ALA A 428 -6.12 4.42 35.16
CA ALA A 428 -5.12 4.67 36.17
C ALA A 428 -4.03 3.57 36.13
N GLY A 429 -2.80 3.96 35.81
CA GLY A 429 -1.63 3.10 35.86
C GLY A 429 -0.87 3.23 37.18
N THR A 430 0.27 2.55 37.28
CA THR A 430 1.19 2.66 38.42
C THR A 430 2.21 3.77 38.13
N GLU A 431 2.31 4.77 39.01
CA GLU A 431 3.43 5.71 38.98
C GLU A 431 4.71 4.97 39.40
N GLU A 432 5.70 4.95 38.52
CA GLU A 432 7.00 4.32 38.80
C GLU A 432 8.16 5.26 38.53
N THR A 433 9.27 5.05 39.25
CA THR A 433 10.53 5.73 38.86
C THR A 433 11.09 5.07 37.59
N PRO A 434 11.69 5.84 36.65
CA PRO A 434 12.17 5.28 35.38
C PRO A 434 13.15 4.11 35.52
N ALA A 435 13.93 4.09 36.61
CA ALA A 435 14.85 3.00 36.93
C ALA A 435 14.15 1.72 37.40
N TYR A 436 12.99 1.82 38.05
CA TYR A 436 12.20 0.67 38.49
C TYR A 436 11.47 0.04 37.31
N ALA A 437 10.81 0.86 36.48
CA ALA A 437 10.15 0.40 35.25
C ALA A 437 11.14 -0.32 34.31
N ALA A 438 12.32 0.27 34.09
CA ALA A 438 13.37 -0.33 33.25
C ALA A 438 13.94 -1.65 33.81
N ALA A 439 13.91 -1.86 35.14
CA ALA A 439 14.37 -3.09 35.79
C ALA A 439 13.28 -4.17 35.90
N ASN A 440 12.01 -3.76 36.05
CA ASN A 440 10.89 -4.63 36.41
C ASN A 440 9.81 -4.68 35.31
N GLY A 441 10.21 -4.70 34.03
CA GLY A 441 9.33 -4.96 32.88
C GLY A 441 8.68 -6.36 32.83
N GLY A 442 8.62 -7.05 33.97
CA GLY A 442 7.97 -8.33 34.22
C GLY A 442 6.58 -8.20 34.82
N THR A 443 5.77 -7.26 34.31
CA THR A 443 4.31 -7.39 34.40
C THR A 443 3.89 -8.73 33.76
N ALA A 444 2.81 -9.34 34.28
CA ALA A 444 2.34 -10.62 33.75
C ALA A 444 2.00 -10.47 32.26
N ALA A 445 2.71 -11.19 31.39
CA ALA A 445 2.53 -11.07 29.95
C ALA A 445 1.10 -11.44 29.56
N LEU A 446 0.40 -10.53 28.87
CA LEU A 446 -0.96 -10.76 28.40
C LEU A 446 -0.97 -11.90 27.38
N GLY A 447 -1.43 -13.07 27.81
CA GLY A 447 -1.55 -14.27 26.99
C GLY A 447 -2.68 -14.16 25.97
N VAL A 448 -2.45 -14.70 24.79
CA VAL A 448 -3.38 -14.70 23.65
C VAL A 448 -3.60 -16.14 23.17
N LEU A 449 -4.82 -16.64 23.39
CA LEU A 449 -5.24 -18.00 23.03
C LEU A 449 -5.43 -18.17 21.52
N SER A 450 -6.05 -17.17 20.87
CA SER A 450 -6.28 -17.18 19.42
C SER A 450 -6.37 -15.76 18.85
N THR A 451 -6.06 -15.62 17.56
CA THR A 451 -6.13 -14.34 16.84
C THR A 451 -6.76 -14.55 15.46
N SER A 452 -7.59 -13.62 15.03
CA SER A 452 -8.22 -13.66 13.71
C SER A 452 -8.49 -12.26 13.16
N ILE A 453 -8.69 -12.18 11.85
CA ILE A 453 -9.22 -10.99 11.18
C ILE A 453 -10.58 -11.35 10.60
N ALA A 454 -11.60 -10.55 10.94
CA ALA A 454 -12.99 -10.74 10.51
C ALA A 454 -13.48 -9.50 9.74
N ALA A 455 -14.39 -9.71 8.77
CA ALA A 455 -15.09 -8.62 8.10
C ALA A 455 -16.43 -8.30 8.80
N THR A 456 -16.70 -7.02 8.98
CA THR A 456 -17.99 -6.53 9.53
C THR A 456 -19.08 -6.50 8.46
N SER A 457 -20.32 -6.77 8.85
CA SER A 457 -21.51 -6.69 7.99
C SER A 457 -21.92 -5.22 7.74
N SER A 458 -21.22 -4.59 6.81
CA SER A 458 -21.49 -3.25 6.24
C SER A 458 -21.86 -3.36 4.75
N SER A 459 -21.75 -2.31 3.94
CA SER A 459 -22.25 -2.31 2.54
C SER A 459 -21.53 -3.30 1.60
N ASP A 460 -22.22 -3.82 0.59
CA ASP A 460 -21.77 -4.93 -0.28
C ASP A 460 -20.36 -4.80 -0.87
N MET A 461 -19.94 -3.59 -1.26
CA MET A 461 -18.62 -3.32 -1.83
C MET A 461 -17.63 -2.62 -0.89
N VAL A 462 -18.05 -2.19 0.31
CA VAL A 462 -17.18 -1.51 1.28
C VAL A 462 -17.42 -2.08 2.67
N ARG A 463 -16.41 -2.77 3.19
CA ARG A 463 -16.43 -3.41 4.51
C ARG A 463 -15.36 -2.81 5.42
N GLN A 464 -15.52 -2.93 6.73
CA GLN A 464 -14.46 -2.68 7.71
C GLN A 464 -13.97 -4.04 8.24
N LEU A 465 -12.67 -4.15 8.53
CA LEU A 465 -12.09 -5.35 9.13
C LEU A 465 -11.72 -5.12 10.60
N GLU A 466 -11.86 -6.17 11.40
CA GLU A 466 -11.52 -6.19 12.81
C GLU A 466 -10.37 -7.17 13.07
N LEU A 467 -9.36 -6.74 13.81
CA LEU A 467 -8.41 -7.63 14.47
C LEU A 467 -9.04 -8.10 15.78
N GLN A 468 -9.32 -9.39 15.88
CA GLN A 468 -9.97 -10.02 17.02
C GLN A 468 -8.99 -10.91 17.78
N LEU A 469 -8.85 -10.67 19.09
CA LEU A 469 -7.97 -11.39 20.00
C LEU A 469 -8.81 -12.10 21.06
N GLN A 470 -8.55 -13.38 21.28
CA GLN A 470 -9.05 -14.12 22.43
C GLN A 470 -7.94 -14.22 23.46
N LEU A 471 -8.18 -13.70 24.67
CA LEU A 471 -7.18 -13.57 25.72
C LEU A 471 -7.24 -14.74 26.71
N ASP A 472 -6.12 -15.03 27.38
CA ASP A 472 -6.02 -16.12 28.36
C ASP A 472 -6.98 -15.96 29.57
N ASN A 473 -7.42 -14.73 29.85
CA ASN A 473 -8.45 -14.43 30.86
C ASN A 473 -9.89 -14.78 30.40
N GLY A 474 -10.07 -15.28 29.17
CA GLY A 474 -11.36 -15.66 28.58
C GLY A 474 -12.12 -14.52 27.88
N GLN A 475 -11.59 -13.30 27.87
CA GLN A 475 -12.18 -12.17 27.15
C GLN A 475 -11.89 -12.22 25.65
N CYS A 476 -12.70 -11.50 24.87
CA CYS A 476 -12.46 -11.23 23.46
C CYS A 476 -12.36 -9.72 23.22
N VAL A 477 -11.22 -9.26 22.69
CA VAL A 477 -10.99 -7.87 22.26
C VAL A 477 -11.17 -7.78 20.75
N SER A 478 -11.75 -6.68 20.27
CA SER A 478 -11.84 -6.36 18.85
C SER A 478 -11.40 -4.91 18.59
N VAL A 479 -10.62 -4.71 17.52
CA VAL A 479 -10.04 -3.41 17.13
C VAL A 479 -10.16 -3.21 15.62
N ASP A 480 -10.57 -2.02 15.16
CA ASP A 480 -10.59 -1.67 13.72
C ASP A 480 -9.18 -1.81 13.12
N LEU A 481 -9.02 -2.72 12.17
CA LEU A 481 -7.77 -2.97 11.46
C LEU A 481 -7.31 -1.74 10.65
N GLY A 482 -8.25 -0.85 10.29
CA GLY A 482 -7.96 0.48 9.78
C GLY A 482 -7.19 1.32 10.80
N GLN A 483 -7.67 1.41 12.04
CA GLN A 483 -6.92 2.12 13.09
C GLN A 483 -5.59 1.44 13.40
N VAL A 484 -5.50 0.09 13.41
CA VAL A 484 -4.21 -0.62 13.55
C VAL A 484 -3.22 -0.19 12.48
N ALA A 485 -3.64 -0.18 11.21
CA ALA A 485 -2.81 0.27 10.09
C ALA A 485 -2.45 1.76 10.16
N ARG A 486 -3.30 2.59 10.75
CA ARG A 486 -3.05 4.02 10.98
C ARG A 486 -2.04 4.23 12.12
N GLY A 487 -2.21 3.55 13.25
CA GLY A 487 -1.29 3.58 14.39
C GLY A 487 0.10 3.12 14.00
N HIS A 488 0.21 2.00 13.27
CA HIS A 488 1.49 1.54 12.72
C HIS A 488 2.22 2.65 11.93
N ARG A 489 1.48 3.40 11.10
CA ARG A 489 2.03 4.47 10.26
C ARG A 489 2.27 5.82 10.93
N TYR A 490 1.77 6.05 12.14
CA TYR A 490 2.05 7.29 12.88
C TYR A 490 2.82 7.09 14.19
N ALA A 491 3.09 5.84 14.56
CA ALA A 491 4.08 5.51 15.58
C ALA A 491 5.49 5.96 15.15
N TYR A 492 6.41 6.02 16.11
CA TYR A 492 7.82 6.31 15.92
C TYR A 492 8.66 5.16 16.46
N GLN A 493 9.84 4.89 15.89
CA GLN A 493 10.80 4.01 16.55
C GLN A 493 11.77 4.84 17.40
N ALA A 494 12.19 4.31 18.54
CA ALA A 494 13.38 4.81 19.21
C ALA A 494 14.63 4.49 18.37
N CYS A 495 15.53 5.47 18.21
CA CYS A 495 16.78 5.27 17.48
C CYS A 495 17.94 5.02 18.45
N THR A 496 18.87 4.14 18.08
CA THR A 496 20.20 4.10 18.71
C THR A 496 21.01 5.31 18.26
N SER A 497 21.27 6.22 19.19
CA SER A 497 22.27 7.28 18.99
C SER A 497 23.67 6.68 19.05
N ASN A 498 24.35 6.59 17.90
CA ASN A 498 25.76 6.20 17.85
C ASN A 498 26.73 7.29 18.38
N GLY A 499 26.21 8.47 18.75
CA GLY A 499 26.96 9.55 19.38
C GLY A 499 27.03 9.39 20.90
N SER A 500 28.22 9.56 21.48
CA SER A 500 28.49 9.41 22.91
C SER A 500 28.08 10.64 23.75
N ASP A 501 26.90 11.22 23.47
CA ASP A 501 26.38 12.42 24.12
C ASP A 501 25.79 12.13 25.50
N SER A 502 26.69 11.71 26.41
CA SER A 502 26.44 11.73 27.84
C SER A 502 26.18 13.17 28.33
N LYS A 503 25.32 13.32 29.35
CA LYS A 503 24.97 14.60 30.00
C LYS A 503 24.04 15.53 29.20
N SER A 504 22.91 15.01 28.75
CA SER A 504 21.66 15.79 28.83
C SER A 504 21.01 15.51 30.19
N ALA A 505 20.47 16.53 30.86
CA ALA A 505 19.88 16.37 32.19
C ALA A 505 18.53 15.63 32.10
N THR A 506 18.33 14.60 32.92
CA THR A 506 17.03 13.95 33.08
C THR A 506 16.07 14.92 33.75
N SER A 507 15.24 15.59 32.95
CA SER A 507 13.98 16.14 33.46
C SER A 507 13.17 14.98 34.03
N ALA A 508 12.64 15.14 35.25
CA ALA A 508 11.94 14.05 35.94
C ALA A 508 10.50 13.91 35.42
N THR A 509 10.35 13.49 34.17
CA THR A 509 9.05 13.14 33.56
C THR A 509 8.40 12.02 34.38
N SER A 510 7.22 12.27 34.95
CA SER A 510 6.46 11.25 35.67
C SER A 510 6.14 10.10 34.72
N THR A 511 6.69 8.92 35.02
CA THR A 511 6.52 7.71 34.21
C THR A 511 5.40 6.88 34.81
N VAL A 512 4.36 6.62 34.01
CA VAL A 512 3.21 5.83 34.43
C VAL A 512 3.21 4.52 33.65
N VAL A 513 3.24 3.40 34.35
CA VAL A 513 3.22 2.06 33.76
C VAL A 513 1.77 1.56 33.70
N HIS A 514 1.35 1.07 32.54
CA HIS A 514 -0.01 0.58 32.33
C HIS A 514 -0.01 -0.88 31.85
N ASP A 515 -1.02 -1.63 32.29
CA ASP A 515 -1.30 -2.96 31.78
C ASP A 515 -1.95 -2.90 30.38
N ALA A 516 -1.57 -3.84 29.51
CA ALA A 516 -2.04 -3.90 28.14
C ALA A 516 -3.52 -4.29 28.02
N ALA A 517 -4.05 -5.18 28.87
CA ALA A 517 -5.46 -5.57 28.82
C ALA A 517 -6.36 -4.39 29.20
N SER A 518 -6.01 -3.67 30.26
CA SER A 518 -6.76 -2.49 30.73
C SER A 518 -6.98 -1.45 29.62
N ILE A 519 -5.97 -1.20 28.77
CA ILE A 519 -6.06 -0.27 27.63
C ILE A 519 -6.92 -0.83 26.50
N LEU A 520 -6.82 -2.13 26.21
CA LEU A 520 -7.61 -2.78 25.16
C LEU A 520 -9.10 -2.86 25.53
N GLU A 521 -9.41 -3.07 26.82
CA GLU A 521 -10.75 -3.01 27.41
C GLU A 521 -11.30 -1.59 27.53
N THR A 522 -10.47 -0.55 27.37
CA THR A 522 -10.88 0.85 27.55
C THR A 522 -11.76 1.35 26.40
N GLY A 523 -12.90 1.92 26.79
CA GLY A 523 -13.83 2.61 25.89
C GLY A 523 -14.58 1.71 24.91
N ASN A 524 -15.56 2.29 24.24
CA ASN A 524 -16.31 1.60 23.20
C ASN A 524 -15.40 1.28 21.98
N GLY A 525 -15.87 0.42 21.07
CA GLY A 525 -15.07 -0.04 19.92
C GLY A 525 -14.57 1.05 18.97
N ASP A 526 -15.16 2.25 19.04
CA ASP A 526 -14.90 3.37 18.14
C ASP A 526 -14.20 4.55 18.86
N SER A 527 -13.79 4.36 20.12
CA SER A 527 -13.03 5.34 20.90
C SER A 527 -11.53 5.07 20.87
N LEU A 528 -10.72 6.13 20.80
CA LEU A 528 -9.26 6.05 20.93
C LEU A 528 -8.80 6.51 22.33
N VAL A 529 -7.84 5.79 22.90
CA VAL A 529 -7.26 6.06 24.22
C VAL A 529 -6.27 7.22 24.15
N THR A 530 -6.34 8.14 25.10
CA THR A 530 -5.45 9.30 25.24
C THR A 530 -5.21 9.64 26.72
N ALA A 531 -4.34 10.61 27.02
CA ALA A 531 -3.95 10.94 28.39
C ALA A 531 -3.59 12.44 28.54
N HIS A 532 -3.46 12.89 29.78
CA HIS A 532 -3.17 14.28 30.14
C HIS A 532 -1.69 14.49 30.52
N GLY A 533 -0.84 14.68 29.50
CA GLY A 533 0.61 14.90 29.69
C GLY A 533 1.40 13.60 29.83
N GLY A 534 2.67 13.69 30.24
CA GLY A 534 3.46 12.58 30.79
C GLY A 534 3.96 11.51 29.81
N LEU A 535 4.66 10.52 30.39
CA LEU A 535 5.26 9.37 29.72
C LEU A 535 4.57 8.07 30.16
N HIS A 536 3.79 7.47 29.28
CA HIS A 536 2.98 6.28 29.53
C HIS A 536 3.65 5.05 28.94
N VAL A 537 4.21 4.18 29.78
CA VAL A 537 4.90 2.95 29.37
C VAL A 537 3.94 1.77 29.41
N ILE A 538 3.89 1.02 28.33
CA ILE A 538 3.03 -0.16 28.17
C ILE A 538 3.95 -1.33 27.80
N PRO A 539 4.26 -2.24 28.75
CA PRO A 539 5.08 -3.42 28.46
C PRO A 539 4.32 -4.40 27.56
N VAL A 540 4.92 -4.81 26.44
CA VAL A 540 4.32 -5.74 25.48
C VAL A 540 5.25 -6.92 25.19
N HIS A 541 4.64 -8.11 25.12
CA HIS A 541 5.31 -9.38 24.89
C HIS A 541 4.88 -10.06 23.59
N ASP A 542 3.60 -9.93 23.20
CA ASP A 542 3.07 -10.47 21.95
C ASP A 542 2.91 -9.36 20.89
N PRO A 543 3.48 -9.52 19.67
CA PRO A 543 3.34 -8.54 18.59
C PRO A 543 1.90 -8.24 18.16
N VAL A 544 0.95 -9.17 18.30
CA VAL A 544 -0.47 -8.92 17.98
C VAL A 544 -1.12 -8.05 19.06
N VAL A 545 -0.72 -8.17 20.33
CA VAL A 545 -1.11 -7.21 21.38
C VAL A 545 -0.57 -5.82 21.08
N ALA A 546 0.67 -5.68 20.59
CA ALA A 546 1.22 -4.40 20.16
C ALA A 546 0.42 -3.80 18.98
N LEU A 547 0.00 -4.62 18.01
CA LEU A 547 -0.88 -4.19 16.92
C LEU A 547 -2.27 -3.75 17.42
N ALA A 548 -2.87 -4.50 18.34
CA ALA A 548 -4.16 -4.14 18.94
C ALA A 548 -4.07 -2.80 19.68
N LEU A 549 -3.01 -2.58 20.45
CA LEU A 549 -2.74 -1.31 21.14
C LEU A 549 -2.53 -0.15 20.14
N LEU A 550 -1.83 -0.38 19.02
CA LEU A 550 -1.69 0.63 17.95
C LEU A 550 -3.03 1.03 17.31
N GLY A 551 -4.04 0.14 17.29
CA GLY A 551 -5.39 0.48 16.83
C GLY A 551 -6.31 1.08 17.90
N LYS A 552 -5.96 0.96 19.19
CA LYS A 552 -6.72 1.52 20.32
C LYS A 552 -6.18 2.86 20.82
N ILE A 553 -4.87 3.12 20.74
CA ILE A 553 -4.24 4.35 21.23
C ILE A 553 -4.35 5.46 20.16
N TYR A 554 -4.61 6.70 20.58
CA TYR A 554 -4.62 7.85 19.68
C TYR A 554 -3.24 8.03 19.02
N PRO A 555 -3.13 8.01 17.67
CA PRO A 555 -1.85 7.89 16.94
C PRO A 555 -1.01 9.18 16.94
N GLY A 556 -1.24 10.11 17.87
CA GLY A 556 -0.60 11.43 17.90
C GLY A 556 0.90 11.36 18.20
N ASN A 557 1.31 10.54 19.17
CA ASN A 557 2.70 10.37 19.59
C ASN A 557 2.93 9.02 20.31
N VAL A 558 2.92 7.93 19.53
CA VAL A 558 3.22 6.57 20.03
C VAL A 558 4.66 6.20 19.64
N ILE A 559 5.43 5.65 20.56
CA ILE A 559 6.82 5.24 20.39
C ILE A 559 6.90 3.71 20.56
N LEU A 560 7.68 3.07 19.70
CA LEU A 560 8.01 1.66 19.71
C LEU A 560 9.44 1.51 20.21
N LEU A 561 9.60 0.92 21.41
CA LEU A 561 10.89 0.81 22.10
C LEU A 561 11.32 -0.66 22.21
N PRO A 562 12.40 -1.09 21.52
CA PRO A 562 12.90 -2.44 21.64
C PRO A 562 13.37 -2.81 23.06
N ARG A 563 13.34 -4.10 23.42
CA ARG A 563 13.84 -4.60 24.73
C ARG A 563 15.29 -4.22 25.04
N SER A 564 16.10 -4.03 24.00
CA SER A 564 17.51 -3.64 24.08
C SER A 564 17.75 -2.14 24.22
N GLU A 565 16.71 -1.32 24.25
CA GLU A 565 16.79 0.15 24.21
C GLU A 565 16.13 0.79 25.43
N SER A 566 16.63 1.98 25.81
CA SER A 566 16.32 2.64 27.08
C SER A 566 15.16 3.64 26.98
N LEU A 567 14.43 3.84 28.09
CA LEU A 567 13.33 4.82 28.16
C LEU A 567 13.78 6.24 27.76
N ALA A 568 15.01 6.63 28.07
CA ALA A 568 15.61 7.92 27.66
C ALA A 568 15.75 8.10 26.13
N GLN A 569 15.74 7.02 25.35
CA GLN A 569 15.64 7.10 23.89
C GLN A 569 14.19 7.32 23.44
N ALA A 570 13.20 6.75 24.15
CA ALA A 570 11.78 7.01 23.89
C ALA A 570 11.36 8.44 24.27
N GLU A 571 11.92 9.01 25.34
CA GLU A 571 11.76 10.45 25.66
C GLU A 571 12.23 11.36 24.53
N LYS A 572 13.33 11.02 23.86
CA LYS A 572 13.87 11.76 22.70
C LYS A 572 13.15 11.44 21.38
N ALA A 573 12.44 10.31 21.29
CA ALA A 573 11.74 9.88 20.08
C ALA A 573 10.36 10.53 19.91
N GLY A 574 9.86 10.50 18.67
CA GLY A 574 8.58 11.07 18.30
C GLY A 574 8.53 12.59 18.39
N LYS A 575 7.34 13.14 18.58
CA LYS A 575 7.12 14.60 18.66
C LYS A 575 7.54 15.11 20.04
N GLY A 576 7.96 16.37 20.12
CA GLY A 576 8.18 17.10 21.39
C GLY A 576 6.88 17.54 22.06
N LEU A 577 5.89 16.64 22.11
CA LEU A 577 4.54 16.89 22.63
C LEU A 577 4.13 15.73 23.55
N GLU A 578 3.31 16.03 24.54
CA GLU A 578 2.71 15.05 25.44
C GLU A 578 1.21 14.86 25.15
N PRO A 579 0.57 13.73 25.53
CA PRO A 579 1.17 12.54 26.15
C PRO A 579 2.09 11.77 25.19
N LYS A 580 3.07 11.04 25.74
CA LYS A 580 3.87 10.05 25.01
C LYS A 580 3.49 8.65 25.43
N PHE A 581 3.07 7.80 24.49
CA PHE A 581 2.84 6.37 24.75
C PHE A 581 4.04 5.56 24.25
N VAL A 582 4.58 4.66 25.08
CA VAL A 582 5.73 3.82 24.75
C VAL A 582 5.30 2.35 24.81
N LEU A 583 5.18 1.71 23.64
CA LEU A 583 5.05 0.26 23.55
C LEU A 583 6.45 -0.33 23.70
N TRP A 584 6.79 -0.71 24.94
CA TRP A 584 8.10 -1.21 25.29
C TRP A 584 8.11 -2.74 25.26
N GLY A 585 9.07 -3.31 24.54
CA GLY A 585 9.25 -4.75 24.48
C GLY A 585 9.18 -5.37 23.08
N VAL A 586 8.99 -4.55 22.04
CA VAL A 586 9.00 -4.97 20.62
C VAL A 586 10.38 -5.49 20.18
N GLU A 587 10.44 -6.18 19.04
CA GLU A 587 11.67 -6.73 18.49
C GLU A 587 12.38 -5.75 17.54
N ARG A 588 13.70 -5.73 17.56
CA ARG A 588 14.48 -4.89 16.65
C ARG A 588 14.46 -5.48 15.25
N GLY A 589 13.70 -4.87 14.35
CA GLY A 589 13.37 -5.45 13.05
C GLY A 589 11.91 -5.92 12.92
N GLY A 590 11.05 -5.67 13.91
CA GLY A 590 9.60 -5.91 13.82
C GLY A 590 8.83 -4.82 14.54
N LEU A 591 7.85 -4.21 13.86
CA LEU A 591 7.26 -2.92 14.25
C LEU A 591 8.33 -1.79 14.21
N ARG A 592 8.67 -1.40 12.97
CA ARG A 592 9.48 -0.25 12.50
C ARG A 592 11.02 -0.34 12.41
N GLY A 593 11.65 -1.51 12.51
CA GLY A 593 13.11 -1.59 12.35
C GLY A 593 13.63 -1.16 10.96
N ARG A 594 14.58 -0.21 10.90
CA ARG A 594 15.36 0.11 9.69
C ARG A 594 16.33 -1.02 9.32
N PHE A 595 16.61 -1.16 8.02
CA PHE A 595 17.52 -2.18 7.49
C PHE A 595 19.00 -1.73 7.53
N THR A 596 19.88 -2.65 7.94
CA THR A 596 21.22 -2.77 7.36
C THR A 596 21.45 -4.22 6.98
N SER A 597 21.90 -4.47 5.74
CA SER A 597 22.12 -5.84 5.26
C SER A 597 23.38 -6.44 5.90
N PRO A 598 23.33 -7.66 6.46
CA PRO A 598 24.52 -8.35 7.01
C PRO A 598 25.40 -8.90 5.88
N ALA A 599 25.92 -8.02 5.03
CA ALA A 599 26.66 -8.37 3.81
C ALA A 599 27.76 -7.36 3.42
N SER A 600 28.27 -6.56 4.37
CA SER A 600 29.35 -5.59 4.11
C SER A 600 30.25 -5.27 5.31
N VAL A 601 30.45 -6.22 6.23
CA VAL A 601 31.44 -6.11 7.33
C VAL A 601 32.25 -7.41 7.44
N LEU A 602 33.03 -7.68 6.41
CA LEU A 602 34.18 -8.60 6.39
C LEU A 602 35.12 -8.13 5.28
N VAL A 603 36.44 -8.35 5.46
CA VAL A 603 37.53 -7.85 4.59
C VAL A 603 37.73 -6.32 4.66
N ALA A 604 38.11 -5.82 5.84
CA ALA A 604 38.79 -4.54 6.02
C ALA A 604 39.59 -4.48 7.34
N ASP A 605 40.36 -5.52 7.66
CA ASP A 605 41.44 -5.51 8.68
C ASP A 605 42.19 -6.86 8.67
N LEU A 606 43.14 -7.05 7.73
CA LEU A 606 44.20 -8.09 7.81
C LEU A 606 45.27 -7.96 6.70
N GLN A 607 45.90 -6.77 6.57
CA GLN A 607 47.25 -6.62 6.00
C GLN A 607 47.90 -5.31 6.42
#